data_AF-A0A662B582-F1
#
_entry.id   AF-A0A662B582-F1
#
_cell.length_a   1.000
_cell.length_b   1.000
_cell.length_c   1.000
_cell.angle_alpha   90.00
_cell.angle_beta   90.00
_cell.angle_gamma   90.00
#
_symmetry.space_group_name_H-M   'P 1'
#
loop_
_entity.id
_entity.type
_entity.pdbx_description
1 polymer ?
#
loop_
_entity_poly.entity_id
_entity_poly.type
_entity_poly.pdbx_seq_one_letter_code
_entity_poly.pdbx_strand_id
1 'polypeptide(L)'
;MKKKESALNVMKGIESPSSVNKESAKKFLEKKKKNFDVDKIVKGILKGNITILSSAITLIESNLAKHRLIANQIIEKCLPHSGNS
;
A
#
# COMPACT_ATOMS: atom_id res chain seq x y z
N MET A 1 11.44 -60.72 -32.57
CA MET A 1 11.35 -59.29 -32.95
C MET A 1 12.11 -58.48 -31.91
N LYS A 2 13.14 -57.70 -32.30
CA LYS A 2 13.96 -56.89 -31.38
C LYS A 2 13.28 -55.52 -31.16
N LYS A 3 13.05 -55.15 -29.89
CA LYS A 3 12.56 -53.81 -29.49
C LYS A 3 13.66 -52.79 -29.81
N LYS A 4 13.32 -51.73 -30.57
CA LYS A 4 14.22 -50.59 -30.77
C LYS A 4 14.09 -49.67 -29.54
N GLU A 5 15.18 -49.47 -28.82
CA GLU A 5 15.25 -48.46 -27.76
C GLU A 5 15.07 -47.08 -28.40
N SER A 6 14.04 -46.35 -28.00
CA SER A 6 13.72 -45.06 -28.60
C SER A 6 14.77 -44.02 -28.19
N ALA A 7 15.34 -43.32 -29.17
CA ALA A 7 16.27 -42.20 -29.00
C ALA A 7 15.64 -40.91 -28.39
N LEU A 8 14.46 -41.03 -27.79
CA LEU A 8 13.66 -39.91 -27.29
C LEU A 8 13.94 -39.72 -25.80
N ASN A 9 14.82 -38.78 -25.46
CA ASN A 9 15.05 -38.38 -24.07
C ASN A 9 13.99 -37.33 -23.68
N VAL A 10 12.95 -37.76 -22.96
CA VAL A 10 11.88 -36.86 -22.49
C VAL A 10 12.30 -36.27 -21.13
N MET A 11 12.56 -34.97 -21.11
CA MET A 11 12.84 -34.26 -19.86
C MET A 11 11.57 -34.20 -19.01
N LYS A 12 11.67 -34.57 -17.73
CA LYS A 12 10.56 -34.47 -16.77
C LYS A 12 10.21 -32.98 -16.62
N GLY A 13 8.95 -32.61 -16.83
CA GLY A 13 8.50 -31.22 -16.71
C GLY A 13 8.83 -30.65 -15.32
N ILE A 14 9.35 -29.42 -15.29
CA ILE A 14 9.60 -28.68 -14.05
C ILE A 14 8.34 -27.93 -13.62
N GLU A 15 8.19 -27.72 -12.32
CA GLU A 15 7.12 -26.86 -11.81
C GLU A 15 7.33 -25.41 -12.28
N SER A 16 6.25 -24.79 -12.72
CA SER A 16 6.25 -23.39 -13.17
C SER A 16 6.71 -22.48 -12.02
N PRO A 17 7.66 -21.56 -12.25
CA PRO A 17 8.05 -20.60 -11.23
C PRO A 17 6.84 -19.76 -10.83
N SER A 18 6.71 -19.46 -9.53
CA SER A 18 5.60 -18.66 -9.01
C SER A 18 5.58 -17.28 -9.66
N SER A 19 4.41 -16.85 -10.13
CA SER A 19 4.22 -15.54 -10.80
C SER A 19 4.41 -14.32 -9.88
N VAL A 20 4.62 -14.55 -8.59
CA VAL A 20 4.80 -13.48 -7.59
C VAL A 20 6.12 -13.65 -6.86
N ASN A 21 6.96 -12.61 -6.91
CA ASN A 21 8.16 -12.54 -6.11
C ASN A 21 7.81 -12.17 -4.65
N LYS A 22 8.11 -13.09 -3.71
CA LYS A 22 7.83 -12.93 -2.27
C LYS A 22 8.56 -11.74 -1.64
N GLU A 23 9.76 -11.41 -2.10
CA GLU A 23 10.53 -10.27 -1.58
C GLU A 23 9.92 -8.93 -2.02
N SER A 24 9.51 -8.83 -3.29
CA SER A 24 8.82 -7.66 -3.81
C SER A 24 7.49 -7.42 -3.09
N ALA A 25 6.74 -8.49 -2.82
CA ALA A 25 5.51 -8.42 -2.03
C ALA A 25 5.76 -7.92 -0.60
N LYS A 26 6.80 -8.43 0.08
CA LYS A 26 7.21 -7.94 1.41
C LYS A 26 7.56 -6.44 1.39
N LYS A 27 8.38 -6.00 0.43
CA LYS A 27 8.76 -4.57 0.30
C LYS A 27 7.54 -3.67 0.10
N PHE A 28 6.54 -4.13 -0.65
CA PHE A 28 5.29 -3.39 -0.85
C PHE A 28 4.46 -3.29 0.44
N LEU A 29 4.30 -4.39 1.18
CA LEU A 29 3.60 -4.39 2.46
C LEU A 29 4.26 -3.45 3.48
N GLU A 30 5.59 -3.46 3.55
CA GLU A 30 6.34 -2.59 4.46
C GLU A 30 6.18 -1.10 4.10
N LYS A 31 6.14 -0.75 2.80
CA LYS A 31 5.80 0.61 2.36
C LYS A 31 4.38 1.01 2.76
N LYS A 32 3.42 0.08 2.71
CA LYS A 32 2.02 0.31 3.08
C LYS A 32 1.83 0.48 4.59
N LYS A 33 2.68 -0.16 5.41
CA LYS A 33 2.73 -0.01 6.87
C LYS A 33 3.21 1.37 7.36
N LYS A 34 3.43 2.35 6.48
CA LYS A 34 3.79 3.71 6.91
C LYS A 34 2.78 4.18 7.95
N ASN A 35 3.24 4.36 9.19
CA ASN A 35 2.45 4.94 10.25
C ASN A 35 1.93 6.31 9.79
N PHE A 36 0.64 6.54 10.00
CA PHE A 36 0.02 7.83 9.73
C PHE A 36 0.50 8.82 10.80
N ASP A 37 1.48 9.64 10.45
CA ASP A 37 1.95 10.75 11.27
C ASP A 37 1.04 11.97 11.03
N VAL A 38 0.21 12.28 12.03
CA VAL A 38 -0.77 13.38 11.99
C VAL A 38 -0.07 14.72 11.71
N ASP A 39 1.05 15.00 12.35
CA ASP A 39 1.74 16.29 12.19
C ASP A 39 2.31 16.45 10.78
N LYS A 40 2.79 15.36 10.19
CA LYS A 40 3.24 15.37 8.79
C LYS A 40 2.09 15.60 7.82
N ILE A 41 0.92 15.02 8.09
CA ILE A 41 -0.29 15.21 7.27
C ILE A 41 -0.73 16.68 7.34
N VAL A 42 -0.89 17.23 8.54
CA VAL A 42 -1.30 18.64 8.74
C VAL A 42 -0.33 19.60 8.05
N LYS A 43 0.98 19.44 8.26
CA LYS A 43 2.00 20.26 7.58
C LYS A 43 1.92 20.15 6.05
N GLY A 44 1.61 18.96 5.53
CA GLY A 44 1.42 18.75 4.10
C GLY A 44 0.20 19.47 3.54
N ILE A 45 -0.92 19.43 4.27
CA ILE A 45 -2.16 20.12 3.91
C ILE A 45 -1.93 21.64 3.91
N LEU A 46 -1.31 22.20 4.95
CA LEU A 46 -1.02 23.63 5.06
C LEU A 46 -0.05 24.12 3.96
N LYS A 47 0.80 23.24 3.43
CA LYS A 47 1.67 23.53 2.28
C LYS A 47 0.97 23.40 0.92
N GLY A 48 -0.31 23.03 0.89
CA GLY A 48 -1.07 22.82 -0.35
C GLY A 48 -0.76 21.51 -1.08
N ASN A 49 -0.23 20.49 -0.40
CA ASN A 49 0.07 19.21 -1.03
C ASN A 49 -1.22 18.38 -1.26
N ILE A 50 -1.66 18.31 -2.52
CA ILE A 50 -2.90 17.62 -2.91
C ILE A 50 -2.85 16.10 -2.63
N THR A 51 -1.69 15.45 -2.77
CA THR A 51 -1.56 14.01 -2.48
C THR A 51 -1.79 13.71 -1.01
N ILE A 52 -1.25 14.55 -0.12
CA ILE A 52 -1.44 14.41 1.32
C ILE A 52 -2.89 14.73 1.70
N LEU A 53 -3.48 15.76 1.09
CA LEU A 53 -4.90 16.11 1.28
C LEU A 53 -5.82 14.96 0.88
N SER A 54 -5.63 14.37 -0.31
CA SER A 54 -6.42 13.22 -0.77
C SER A 54 -6.30 12.04 0.19
N SER A 55 -5.10 11.77 0.69
CA SER A 55 -4.88 10.71 1.69
C SER A 55 -5.62 10.99 3.01
N ALA A 56 -5.66 12.25 3.45
CA ALA A 56 -6.39 12.66 4.65
C ALA A 56 -7.92 12.52 4.46
N ILE A 57 -8.45 12.86 3.28
CA ILE A 57 -9.87 12.65 2.95
C ILE A 57 -10.22 11.16 3.01
N THR A 58 -9.39 10.29 2.41
CA THR A 58 -9.61 8.83 2.49
C THR A 58 -9.58 8.31 3.93
N LEU A 59 -8.74 8.89 4.81
CA LEU A 59 -8.74 8.54 6.24
C LEU A 59 -10.05 8.94 6.93
N ILE A 60 -10.61 10.10 6.59
CA ILE A 60 -11.88 10.60 7.11
C ILE A 60 -13.05 9.73 6.62
N GLU A 61 -13.03 9.29 5.37
CA GLU A 61 -14.07 8.43 4.76
C GLU A 61 -14.02 6.97 5.24
N SER A 62 -12.92 6.55 5.88
CA SER A 62 -12.73 5.16 6.27
C SER A 62 -13.56 4.75 7.50
N ASN A 63 -14.22 3.59 7.42
CA ASN A 63 -15.00 3.02 8.53
C ASN A 63 -14.16 2.36 9.65
N LEU A 64 -12.83 2.33 9.53
CA LEU A 64 -11.97 1.75 10.56
C LEU A 64 -11.83 2.70 11.75
N ALA A 65 -12.17 2.24 12.96
CA ALA A 65 -12.12 3.05 14.18
C ALA A 65 -10.76 3.74 14.41
N LYS A 66 -9.64 3.06 14.08
CA LYS A 66 -8.28 3.63 14.17
C LYS A 66 -8.09 4.82 13.23
N HIS A 67 -8.61 4.75 12.00
CA HIS A 67 -8.52 5.87 11.06
C HIS A 67 -9.36 7.05 11.52
N ARG A 68 -10.55 6.79 12.08
CA ARG A 68 -11.41 7.85 12.61
C ARG A 68 -10.77 8.64 13.76
N LEU A 69 -10.03 7.97 14.65
CA LEU A 69 -9.25 8.63 15.71
C LEU A 69 -8.16 9.56 15.15
N ILE A 70 -7.48 9.13 14.09
CA ILE A 70 -6.44 9.91 13.42
C ILE A 70 -7.08 11.09 12.67
N ALA A 71 -8.20 10.85 11.98
CA ALA A 71 -8.95 11.85 11.25
C ALA A 71 -9.42 13.00 12.16
N ASN A 72 -9.97 12.69 13.33
CA ASN A 72 -10.37 13.71 14.30
C ASN A 72 -9.20 14.60 14.73
N GLN A 73 -8.03 14.01 15.01
CA GLN A 73 -6.84 14.78 15.36
C GLN A 73 -6.36 15.68 14.20
N ILE A 74 -6.47 15.22 12.95
CA ILE A 74 -6.15 16.04 11.78
C ILE A 74 -7.11 17.23 11.70
N ILE A 75 -8.42 16.99 11.83
CA ILE A 75 -9.45 18.04 11.77
C ILE A 75 -9.22 19.08 12.86
N GLU A 76 -9.05 18.66 14.11
CA GLU A 76 -8.79 19.55 15.26
C GLU A 76 -7.57 20.46 15.02
N LYS A 77 -6.49 19.91 14.47
CA LYS A 77 -5.28 20.67 14.14
C LYS A 77 -5.44 21.60 12.94
N CYS A 78 -6.36 21.30 12.02
CA CYS A 78 -6.63 22.13 10.85
C CYS A 78 -7.61 23.28 11.16
N LEU A 79 -8.49 23.13 12.16
CA LEU A 79 -9.50 24.15 12.52
C LEU A 79 -8.94 25.56 12.73
N PRO A 80 -7.81 25.79 13.43
CA PRO A 80 -7.26 27.13 13.65
C PRO A 80 -6.76 27.83 12.37
N HIS A 81 -6.55 27.06 11.29
CA HIS A 81 -6.07 27.56 10.01
C HIS A 81 -7.21 27.77 8.99
N SER A 82 -8.46 27.55 9.39
CA SER A 82 -9.67 27.68 8.57
C SER A 82 -10.49 28.90 9.02
N GLY A 83 -11.36 29.42 8.15
CA GLY A 83 -12.35 30.46 8.52
C GLY A 83 -12.01 31.92 8.17
N ASN A 84 -10.98 32.18 7.35
CA ASN A 84 -10.67 33.54 6.85
C ASN A 84 -11.34 33.82 5.49
N SER A 85 -12.67 33.68 5.39
CA SER A 85 -13.44 33.97 4.16
C SER A 85 -14.42 35.12 4.35
#